data_AF-A0A939B9V1-F1
#
_entry.id   AF-A0A939B9V1-F1
#
_cell.length_a   1.000
_cell.length_b   1.000
_cell.length_c   1.000
_cell.angle_alpha   90.00
_cell.angle_beta   90.00
_cell.angle_gamma   90.00
#
_symmetry.space_group_name_H-M   'P 1'
#
loop_
_entity.id
_entity.type
_entity.pdbx_description
1 polymer ?
#
loop_
_entity_poly.entity_id
_entity_poly.type
_entity_poly.pdbx_seq_one_letter_code
_entity_poly.pdbx_strand_id
1 'polypeptide(L)'
;MRGETVTVIRHTTTGTDEYGNPVHGETVEDVDNVLVQPPSMGEASDADRPDGIRVDATLLFPRTYEGGSLRGCGILIRDEPTPYRVIGDPMPVDGGMTPTDWNMNVPVARGEG
;
A
#
# COMPACT_ATOMS: atom_id res chain seq x y z
N MET A 1 6.23 19.71 -0.55
CA MET A 1 5.71 18.37 -0.19
C MET A 1 6.94 17.53 0.12
N ARG A 2 7.01 16.87 1.29
CA ARG A 2 8.09 15.94 1.61
C ARG A 2 7.49 14.55 1.58
N GLY A 3 8.09 13.64 0.82
CA GLY A 3 7.76 12.23 0.93
C GLY A 3 8.17 11.72 2.31
N GLU A 4 7.45 10.73 2.79
CA GLU A 4 7.68 10.03 4.04
C GLU A 4 8.20 8.62 3.76
N THR A 5 8.94 8.06 4.70
CA THR A 5 9.37 6.66 4.64
C THR A 5 8.24 5.79 5.16
N VAL A 6 7.83 4.81 4.35
CA VAL A 6 6.81 3.82 4.72
C VAL A 6 7.40 2.43 4.62
N THR A 7 6.92 1.52 5.45
CA THR A 7 7.39 0.14 5.48
C THR A 7 6.38 -0.76 4.78
N VAL A 8 6.77 -1.36 3.67
CA VAL A 8 5.95 -2.30 2.90
C VAL A 8 6.18 -3.71 3.40
N ILE A 9 5.10 -4.40 3.75
CA ILE A 9 5.08 -5.79 4.19
C ILE A 9 4.42 -6.62 3.09
N ARG A 10 5.22 -7.43 2.39
CA ARG A 10 4.73 -8.35 1.34
C ARG A 10 4.61 -9.77 1.87
N HIS A 11 3.47 -10.41 1.67
CA HIS A 11 3.32 -11.83 1.93
C HIS A 11 3.75 -12.63 0.70
N THR A 12 4.87 -13.35 0.80
CA THR A 12 5.42 -14.17 -0.29
C THR A 12 5.63 -15.60 0.20
N THR A 13 5.50 -16.58 -0.69
CA THR A 13 5.87 -17.96 -0.36
C THR A 13 7.39 -18.06 -0.38
N THR A 14 8.01 -18.14 0.80
CA THR A 14 9.47 -18.15 0.98
C THR A 14 10.08 -19.52 0.76
N GLY A 15 9.27 -20.58 0.69
CA GLY A 15 9.74 -21.91 0.38
C GLY A 15 8.69 -22.98 0.55
N THR A 16 9.15 -24.22 0.71
CA THR A 16 8.33 -25.40 0.93
C THR A 16 8.91 -26.16 2.10
N ASP A 17 8.06 -26.54 3.05
CA ASP A 17 8.46 -27.36 4.21
C ASP A 17 8.79 -28.80 3.79
N GLU A 18 9.38 -29.59 4.69
CA GLU A 18 9.74 -30.99 4.52
C GLU A 18 8.57 -31.87 4.02
N TYR A 19 7.33 -31.46 4.30
CA TYR A 19 6.10 -32.12 3.87
C TYR A 19 5.49 -31.61 2.56
N GLY A 20 6.16 -30.71 1.84
CA GLY A 20 5.63 -30.17 0.57
C GLY A 20 4.62 -29.02 0.73
N ASN A 21 4.43 -28.50 1.95
CA ASN A 21 3.53 -27.39 2.22
C ASN A 21 4.21 -26.05 1.92
N PRO A 22 3.52 -25.09 1.26
CA PRO A 22 4.09 -23.76 1.02
C PRO A 22 4.30 -23.03 2.35
N VAL A 23 5.52 -22.61 2.60
CA VAL A 23 5.85 -21.73 3.72
C VAL A 23 5.62 -20.30 3.26
N HIS A 24 4.67 -19.63 3.88
CA HIS A 24 4.44 -18.20 3.67
C HIS A 24 5.36 -17.43 4.63
N GLY A 25 6.16 -16.54 4.07
CA GLY A 25 6.91 -15.55 4.83
C GLY A 25 6.44 -14.14 4.49
N GLU A 26 6.94 -13.21 5.27
CA GLU A 26 6.72 -11.79 5.10
C GLU A 26 8.05 -11.12 4.78
N THR A 27 8.07 -10.34 3.71
CA THR A 27 9.23 -9.53 3.30
C THR A 27 8.91 -8.09 3.62
N VAL A 28 9.76 -7.49 4.44
CA VAL A 28 9.64 -6.09 4.87
C VAL A 28 10.62 -5.24 4.06
N GLU A 29 10.13 -4.17 3.46
CA GLU A 29 10.91 -3.27 2.61
C GLU A 29 10.58 -1.81 2.96
N ASP A 30 11.59 -1.02 3.33
CA ASP A 30 11.41 0.40 3.58
C ASP A 30 11.49 1.19 2.28
N VAL A 31 10.46 2.01 2.04
CA VAL A 31 10.33 2.81 0.82
C VAL A 31 10.29 4.28 1.21
N ASP A 32 11.35 4.99 0.85
CA ASP A 32 11.46 6.42 1.01
C ASP A 32 10.69 7.18 -0.08
N ASN A 33 10.49 8.48 0.18
CA ASN A 33 9.86 9.40 -0.76
C ASN A 33 8.44 8.97 -1.16
N VAL A 34 7.64 8.44 -0.23
CA VAL A 34 6.22 8.11 -0.49
C VAL A 34 5.34 9.26 -0.02
N LEU A 35 4.45 9.73 -0.88
CA LEU A 35 3.52 10.79 -0.51
C LEU A 35 2.25 10.19 0.12
N VAL A 36 2.08 10.39 1.42
CA VAL A 36 0.85 9.97 2.11
C VAL A 36 -0.22 11.04 1.91
N GLN A 37 -1.27 10.72 1.17
CA GLN A 37 -2.47 11.55 1.05
C GLN A 37 -3.55 11.01 2.00
N PRO A 38 -3.91 11.76 3.06
CA PRO A 38 -5.06 11.40 3.90
C PRO A 38 -6.35 11.46 3.06
N PRO A 39 -7.42 10.76 3.49
CA PRO A 39 -8.64 10.71 2.73
C PRO A 39 -9.24 12.13 2.73
N SER A 40 -9.62 12.63 1.56
CA SER A 40 -10.31 13.91 1.52
C SER A 40 -11.63 13.79 2.28
N MET A 41 -11.85 14.71 3.23
CA MET A 41 -13.00 14.76 4.15
C MET A 41 -14.39 14.77 3.44
N GLY A 42 -14.44 14.82 2.10
CA GLY A 42 -15.65 14.72 1.28
C GLY A 42 -16.07 13.29 0.88
N GLU A 43 -15.23 12.27 1.08
CA GLU A 43 -15.58 10.86 0.82
C GLU A 43 -15.97 10.10 2.09
N ALA A 44 -16.21 10.82 3.19
CA ALA A 44 -16.75 10.29 4.44
C ALA A 44 -18.29 10.16 4.44
N SER A 45 -18.93 10.13 3.26
CA SER A 45 -20.40 10.00 3.13
C SER A 45 -20.92 8.57 2.92
N ASP A 46 -20.06 7.56 2.84
CA ASP A 46 -20.50 6.15 2.71
C ASP A 46 -20.49 5.41 4.08
N ALA A 47 -20.87 6.11 5.15
CA ALA A 47 -21.04 5.54 6.49
C ALA A 47 -22.25 4.57 6.61
N ASP A 48 -22.88 4.20 5.48
CA ASP A 48 -24.07 3.35 5.41
C ASP A 48 -23.79 1.95 4.83
N ARG A 49 -22.52 1.65 4.47
CA ARG A 49 -22.14 0.34 3.90
C ARG A 49 -21.22 -0.44 4.85
N PRO A 50 -21.78 -1.33 5.69
CA PRO A 50 -20.99 -2.14 6.63
C PRO A 50 -20.02 -3.11 5.94
N ASP A 51 -20.24 -3.42 4.66
CA ASP A 51 -19.37 -4.28 3.83
C ASP A 51 -18.57 -3.50 2.76
N GLY A 52 -18.57 -2.16 2.81
CA GLY A 52 -17.86 -1.33 1.85
C GLY A 52 -16.36 -1.30 2.15
N ILE A 53 -15.53 -1.67 1.17
CA ILE A 53 -14.08 -1.49 1.28
C ILE A 53 -13.78 0.01 1.43
N ARG A 54 -13.45 0.46 2.64
CA ARG A 54 -13.16 1.86 2.94
C ARG A 54 -11.69 2.15 2.66
N VAL A 55 -11.42 3.06 1.72
CA VAL A 55 -10.06 3.59 1.52
C VAL A 55 -9.81 4.65 2.57
N ASP A 56 -8.84 4.41 3.44
CA ASP A 56 -8.50 5.27 4.56
C ASP A 56 -7.39 6.24 4.19
N ALA A 57 -6.50 5.88 3.27
CA ALA A 57 -5.49 6.79 2.74
C ALA A 57 -5.06 6.37 1.33
N THR A 58 -4.49 7.30 0.57
CA THR A 58 -3.86 7.00 -0.72
C THR A 58 -2.38 7.34 -0.65
N LEU A 59 -1.52 6.36 -0.90
CA LEU A 59 -0.08 6.52 -0.93
C LEU A 59 0.38 6.69 -2.38
N LEU A 60 1.16 7.72 -2.67
CA LEU A 60 1.81 7.85 -3.97
C LEU A 60 3.24 7.38 -3.87
N PHE A 61 3.55 6.31 -4.59
CA PHE A 61 4.88 5.74 -4.66
C PHE A 61 5.70 6.42 -5.76
N PRO A 62 7.02 6.58 -5.52
CA PRO A 62 7.90 7.20 -6.49
C PRO A 62 8.04 6.31 -7.73
N ARG A 63 8.25 6.92 -8.89
CA ARG A 63 8.47 6.18 -10.15
C ARG A 63 9.71 5.30 -10.16
N THR A 64 10.66 5.58 -9.27
CA THR A 64 11.89 4.80 -9.06
C THR A 64 11.64 3.55 -8.23
N TYR A 65 10.40 3.30 -7.82
CA TYR A 65 10.05 2.12 -7.06
C TYR A 65 10.12 0.87 -7.93
N GLU A 66 11.10 0.00 -7.65
CA GLU A 66 11.32 -1.26 -8.37
C GLU A 66 10.68 -2.47 -7.68
N GLY A 67 9.96 -2.24 -6.57
CA GLY A 67 9.40 -3.28 -5.72
C GLY A 67 8.21 -4.08 -6.30
N GLY A 68 7.73 -3.74 -7.51
CA GLY A 68 6.65 -4.46 -8.18
C GLY A 68 5.25 -4.14 -7.66
N SER A 69 4.29 -5.06 -7.87
CA SER A 69 2.88 -4.84 -7.46
C SER A 69 2.74 -4.90 -5.94
N LEU A 70 2.12 -3.85 -5.39
CA LEU A 70 1.78 -3.72 -3.98
C LEU A 70 0.44 -4.37 -3.62
N ARG A 71 -0.20 -5.06 -4.56
CA ARG A 71 -1.51 -5.68 -4.37
C ARG A 71 -1.53 -6.60 -3.15
N GLY A 72 -2.44 -6.33 -2.21
CA GLY A 72 -2.61 -7.13 -1.00
C GLY A 72 -1.44 -7.05 -0.01
N CYS A 73 -0.48 -6.14 -0.22
CA CYS A 73 0.58 -5.88 0.75
C CYS A 73 0.06 -5.08 1.94
N GLY A 74 0.73 -5.22 3.09
CA GLY A 74 0.59 -4.32 4.22
C GLY A 74 1.52 -3.12 4.06
N ILE A 75 1.11 -1.93 4.47
CA ILE A 75 1.95 -0.74 4.50
C ILE A 75 1.84 -0.11 5.88
N LEU A 76 2.98 0.00 6.56
CA LEU A 76 3.11 0.68 7.83
C LEU A 76 3.52 2.13 7.56
N ILE A 77 2.70 3.07 8.03
CA ILE A 77 2.93 4.51 7.90
C ILE A 77 3.31 5.00 9.29
N ARG A 78 4.39 5.79 9.43
CA ARG A 78 4.78 6.47 10.69
C ARG A 78 4.82 5.58 11.95
N ASP A 79 5.39 4.38 11.85
CA ASP A 79 5.48 3.45 13.00
C ASP A 79 4.12 3.12 13.64
N GLU A 80 3.02 3.26 12.88
CA GLU A 80 1.68 2.92 13.35
C GLU A 80 1.62 1.45 13.79
N PRO A 81 0.93 1.14 14.92
CA PRO A 81 0.86 -0.22 15.43
C PRO A 81 0.06 -1.17 14.52
N THR A 82 -0.63 -0.65 13.51
CA THR A 82 -1.47 -1.42 12.60
C THR A 82 -1.07 -1.15 11.15
N PRO A 83 -0.68 -2.17 10.38
CA PRO A 83 -0.41 -2.00 8.95
C PRO A 83 -1.72 -1.72 8.20
N TYR A 84 -1.66 -0.77 7.27
CA TYR A 84 -2.72 -0.53 6.32
C TYR A 84 -2.68 -1.58 5.21
N ARG A 85 -3.82 -2.10 4.78
CA ARG A 85 -3.88 -3.08 3.69
C ARG A 85 -4.09 -2.38 2.36
N VAL A 86 -3.27 -2.69 1.37
CA VAL A 86 -3.46 -2.23 0.00
C VAL A 86 -4.75 -2.78 -0.58
N ILE A 87 -5.59 -1.88 -1.09
CA ILE A 87 -6.86 -2.19 -1.72
C ILE A 87 -6.68 -2.21 -3.23
N GLY A 88 -7.18 -3.27 -3.86
CA GLY A 88 -7.11 -3.42 -5.32
C GLY A 88 -5.70 -3.75 -5.83
N ASP A 89 -5.46 -3.45 -7.10
CA ASP A 89 -4.18 -3.65 -7.78
C ASP A 89 -3.65 -2.27 -8.24
N PRO A 90 -2.74 -1.64 -7.48
CA PRO A 90 -2.20 -0.35 -7.86
C PRO A 90 -1.31 -0.50 -9.09
N MET A 91 -1.65 0.22 -10.16
CA MET A 91 -0.86 0.24 -11.39
C MET A 91 -0.15 1.59 -11.56
N PRO A 92 1.10 1.58 -12.05
CA PRO A 92 1.79 2.82 -12.39
C PRO A 92 1.08 3.48 -13.56
N VAL A 93 0.69 4.74 -13.39
CA VAL A 93 0.09 5.55 -14.44
C VAL A 93 1.18 6.23 -15.24
N ASP A 94 1.56 5.63 -16.38
CA ASP A 94 2.49 6.23 -17.34
C ASP A 94 1.73 7.17 -18.30
N GLY A 95 1.06 8.17 -17.72
CA GLY A 95 0.13 9.08 -18.38
C GLY A 95 0.76 10.08 -19.37
N GLY A 96 1.93 9.76 -19.94
CA GLY A 96 2.55 10.47 -21.06
C GLY A 96 3.15 11.85 -20.77
N MET A 97 2.79 12.54 -19.68
CA MET A 97 3.40 13.80 -19.25
C MET A 97 3.21 14.01 -17.74
N THR A 98 4.25 13.87 -16.92
CA THR A 98 4.20 14.28 -15.50
C THR A 98 5.58 14.72 -14.98
N PRO A 99 5.77 16.01 -14.65
CA PRO A 99 6.99 16.52 -13.99
C PRO A 99 7.14 16.12 -12.51
N THR A 100 6.34 15.19 -12.01
CA THR A 100 6.28 14.80 -10.60
C THR A 100 6.97 13.46 -10.37
N ASP A 101 7.68 13.31 -9.24
CA ASP A 101 8.47 12.10 -8.92
C ASP A 101 7.63 10.85 -8.61
N TRP A 102 6.29 10.98 -8.54
CA TRP A 102 5.35 9.90 -8.21
C TRP A 102 4.45 9.53 -9.38
N ASN A 103 4.28 8.23 -9.64
CA ASN A 103 3.44 7.72 -10.74
C ASN A 103 2.52 6.56 -10.33
N MET A 104 2.53 6.14 -9.07
CA MET A 104 1.78 4.97 -8.63
C MET A 104 0.90 5.34 -7.45
N ASN A 105 -0.42 5.28 -7.63
CA ASN A 105 -1.40 5.54 -6.57
C ASN A 105 -1.80 4.22 -5.91
N VAL A 106 -1.61 4.14 -4.61
CA VAL A 106 -1.80 2.95 -3.80
C VAL A 106 -2.85 3.26 -2.74
N PRO A 107 -4.14 3.00 -3.02
CA PRO A 107 -5.19 3.15 -2.03
C PRO A 107 -5.02 2.08 -0.96
N VAL A 108 -5.09 2.47 0.30
CA VAL A 108 -4.96 1.60 1.46
C VAL A 108 -6.13 1.77 2.41
N ALA A 109 -6.53 0.68 3.06
CA ALA A 109 -7.56 0.64 4.08
C ALA A 109 -6.94 0.27 5.42
N ARG A 110 -7.36 0.92 6.51
CA ARG A 110 -7.02 0.44 7.85
C ARG A 110 -7.82 -0.84 8.09
N GLY A 111 -7.14 -1.92 8.48
CA GLY A 111 -7.83 -3.10 8.96
C GLY A 111 -8.45 -2.78 10.32
N GLU A 112 -9.78 -2.78 10.40
CA GLU A 112 -10.49 -2.79 11.69
C GLU A 112 -10.10 -4.11 12.39
N GLY A 113 -9.33 -3.99 13.47
CA GLY A 113 -9.00 -5.09 14.38
C GLY A 113 -10.01 -5.21 15.51
#